data_AF-A0A6G1HCV8-F1
#
_entry.id   AF-A0A6G1HCV8-F1
#
_cell.length_a   1.000
_cell.length_b   1.000
_cell.length_c   1.000
_cell.angle_alpha   90.00
_cell.angle_beta   90.00
_cell.angle_gamma   90.00
#
_symmetry.space_group_name_H-M   'P 1'
#
loop_
_entity.id
_entity.type
_entity.pdbx_description
1 polymer ?
#
loop_
_entity_poly.entity_id
_entity_poly.type
_entity_poly.pdbx_seq_one_letter_code
_entity_poly.pdbx_strand_id
1 'polypeptide(L)'
;MAICAGVPGISVEILVDGRPLQEYEDPDGQNNNARVVNRYVEATSGAKFAEKHTVGRNFPYIHNSLSFENYVDGEHVDGEVLLKDTLRSGSTGTITGKRRQGPHGWTQKDFIFSKLTTDDSDVYGLKKNIKEKIARIGTITVEVFRVDVVNIHRKGTEDKSLLEVGTVSEKALKGNPISHSVGFAPSRAIAGCQVATLDYLNPRDAPLVTFNFMYRSKEALQIIGLIPRSPSPVPLEDRPEESLGREELAELYRREKEKNARIKRERINYKRVKRERTTNRDSTTVSGDSDSGGDVEVVSGPSRKRARRDGPIETIDLTDD
;
A
#
# COMPACT_ATOMS: atom_id res chain seq x y z
N MET A 1 -16.67 5.48 7.22
CA MET A 1 -17.74 6.27 6.62
C MET A 1 -17.21 7.62 6.24
N ALA A 2 -17.14 7.90 4.94
CA ALA A 2 -16.64 9.17 4.42
C ALA A 2 -17.76 10.22 4.47
N ILE A 3 -17.48 11.38 5.06
CA ILE A 3 -18.43 12.49 5.18
C ILE A 3 -17.74 13.76 4.68
N CYS A 4 -18.46 14.56 3.90
CA CYS A 4 -17.95 15.84 3.40
C CYS A 4 -18.28 16.99 4.35
N ALA A 5 -17.26 17.72 4.80
CA ALA A 5 -17.44 18.88 5.68
C ALA A 5 -18.12 20.06 4.96
N GLY A 6 -17.80 20.30 3.68
CA GLY A 6 -18.38 21.40 2.89
C GLY A 6 -19.82 21.16 2.45
N VAL A 7 -20.30 19.91 2.50
CA VAL A 7 -21.68 19.51 2.16
C VAL A 7 -22.14 18.44 3.17
N PRO A 8 -22.53 18.84 4.39
CA PRO A 8 -22.94 17.90 5.41
C PRO A 8 -24.24 17.18 5.02
N GLY A 9 -24.39 15.95 5.49
CA GLY A 9 -25.59 15.14 5.25
C GLY A 9 -25.48 14.16 4.08
N ILE A 10 -24.34 14.10 3.37
CA ILE A 10 -24.02 13.03 2.42
C ILE A 10 -22.87 12.21 2.99
N SER A 11 -23.02 10.88 2.97
CA SER A 11 -21.95 9.95 3.24
C SER A 11 -21.87 8.85 2.18
N VAL A 12 -20.66 8.33 1.98
CA VAL A 12 -20.39 7.20 1.08
C VAL A 12 -19.55 6.16 1.84
N GLU A 13 -19.83 4.89 1.60
CA GLU A 13 -19.16 3.74 2.17
C GLU A 13 -18.86 2.72 1.06
N ILE A 14 -17.67 2.11 1.10
CA ILE A 14 -17.36 0.93 0.28
C ILE A 14 -17.62 -0.30 1.13
N LEU A 15 -18.45 -1.21 0.64
CA LEU A 15 -18.87 -2.42 1.33
C LEU A 15 -18.22 -3.66 0.72
N VAL A 16 -17.77 -4.59 1.55
CA VAL A 16 -17.42 -5.97 1.16
C VAL A 16 -18.24 -6.91 2.02
N ASP A 17 -18.91 -7.89 1.41
CA ASP A 17 -19.85 -8.79 2.08
C ASP A 17 -20.92 -8.07 2.93
N GLY A 18 -21.38 -6.91 2.43
CA GLY A 18 -22.37 -6.05 3.09
C GLY A 18 -21.84 -5.26 4.30
N ARG A 19 -20.54 -5.32 4.59
CA ARG A 19 -19.90 -4.61 5.71
C ARG A 19 -19.04 -3.46 5.19
N PRO A 20 -19.12 -2.25 5.79
CA PRO A 20 -18.24 -1.15 5.44
C PRO A 20 -16.77 -1.51 5.68
N LEU A 21 -15.91 -1.18 4.71
CA LEU A 21 -14.47 -1.26 4.87
C LEU A 21 -13.98 -0.20 5.85
N GLN A 22 -12.88 -0.51 6.54
CA GLN A 22 -12.16 0.49 7.33
C GLN A 22 -11.58 1.53 6.37
N GLU A 23 -11.88 2.79 6.63
CA GLU A 23 -11.32 3.93 5.92
C GLU A 23 -10.13 4.50 6.70
N TYR A 24 -9.09 4.88 5.98
CA TYR A 24 -7.91 5.54 6.52
C TYR A 24 -7.77 6.93 5.89
N GLU A 25 -7.41 7.92 6.71
CA GLU A 25 -7.10 9.25 6.21
C GLU A 25 -5.73 9.26 5.54
N ASP A 26 -5.54 10.13 4.55
CA ASP A 26 -4.22 10.37 3.97
C ASP A 26 -3.44 11.32 4.89
N PRO A 27 -2.36 10.87 5.56
CA PRO A 27 -1.59 11.71 6.48
C PRO A 27 -0.89 12.87 5.77
N ASP A 28 -0.57 12.71 4.48
CA ASP A 28 0.12 13.73 3.66
C ASP A 28 -0.87 14.50 2.77
N GLY A 29 -2.09 13.99 2.63
CA GLY A 29 -3.15 14.54 1.80
C GLY A 29 -3.94 15.66 2.47
N GLN A 30 -3.32 16.83 2.68
CA GLN A 30 -4.09 18.04 2.99
C GLN A 30 -4.96 18.41 1.79
N ASN A 31 -6.24 18.05 1.87
CA ASN A 31 -7.21 18.47 0.89
C ASN A 31 -7.76 19.85 1.25
N ASN A 32 -7.24 20.88 0.62
CA ASN A 32 -7.71 22.26 0.82
C ASN A 32 -9.12 22.49 0.26
N ASN A 33 -9.69 21.54 -0.49
CA ASN A 33 -11.05 21.62 -0.99
C ASN A 33 -12.02 20.89 -0.04
N ALA A 34 -12.81 21.67 0.70
CA ALA A 34 -13.82 21.16 1.63
C ALA A 34 -14.93 20.30 0.98
N ARG A 35 -15.03 20.28 -0.36
CA ARG A 35 -15.98 19.47 -1.15
C ARG A 35 -15.38 18.20 -1.73
N VAL A 36 -14.14 17.88 -1.39
CA VAL A 36 -13.49 16.65 -1.84
C VAL A 36 -13.05 15.86 -0.61
N VAL A 37 -13.39 14.58 -0.58
CA VAL A 37 -13.05 13.67 0.52
C VAL A 37 -12.18 12.56 -0.04
N ASN A 38 -10.97 12.40 0.50
CA ASN A 38 -10.05 11.35 0.10
C ASN A 38 -9.86 10.37 1.26
N ARG A 39 -10.01 9.07 0.98
CA ARG A 39 -9.84 7.99 1.95
C ARG A 39 -9.13 6.81 1.31
N TYR A 40 -8.31 6.12 2.08
CA TYR A 40 -7.79 4.81 1.69
C TYR A 40 -8.67 3.69 2.23
N VAL A 41 -8.76 2.60 1.47
CA VAL A 41 -9.43 1.35 1.90
C VAL A 41 -8.60 0.14 1.50
N GLU A 42 -8.72 -0.95 2.26
CA GLU A 42 -8.04 -2.21 1.93
C GLU A 42 -8.78 -2.95 0.81
N ALA A 43 -8.06 -3.29 -0.25
CA ALA A 43 -8.53 -4.12 -1.35
C ALA A 43 -8.01 -5.55 -1.21
N THR A 44 -8.95 -6.50 -1.13
CA THR A 44 -8.67 -7.92 -1.14
C THR A 44 -8.98 -8.49 -2.52
N SER A 45 -7.99 -9.05 -3.19
CA SER A 45 -8.16 -9.71 -4.50
C SER A 45 -9.30 -10.74 -4.48
N GLY A 46 -10.18 -10.67 -5.49
CA GLY A 46 -11.35 -11.53 -5.64
C GLY A 46 -12.57 -11.11 -4.82
N ALA A 47 -12.43 -10.16 -3.89
CA ALA A 47 -13.56 -9.68 -3.10
C ALA A 47 -14.51 -8.84 -3.97
N LYS A 48 -15.80 -9.16 -3.89
CA LYS A 48 -16.86 -8.31 -4.45
C LYS A 48 -17.07 -7.11 -3.54
N PHE A 49 -17.25 -5.94 -4.13
CA PHE A 49 -17.55 -4.74 -3.37
C PHE A 49 -18.79 -4.01 -3.90
N ALA A 50 -19.34 -3.15 -3.07
CA ALA A 50 -20.44 -2.25 -3.40
C ALA A 50 -20.13 -0.84 -2.92
N GLU A 51 -20.61 0.16 -3.64
CA GLU A 51 -20.67 1.54 -3.19
C GLU A 51 -22.06 1.76 -2.57
N LYS A 52 -22.10 2.31 -1.36
CA LYS A 52 -23.33 2.70 -0.68
C LYS A 52 -23.25 4.17 -0.33
N HIS A 53 -24.22 4.94 -0.80
CA HIS A 53 -24.37 6.34 -0.46
C HIS A 53 -25.62 6.55 0.39
N THR A 54 -25.51 7.46 1.35
CA THR A 54 -26.60 7.82 2.26
C THR A 54 -26.76 9.33 2.28
N VAL A 55 -28.01 9.78 2.14
CA VAL A 55 -28.40 11.19 2.30
C VAL A 55 -29.25 11.30 3.56
N GLY A 56 -28.74 12.01 4.55
CA GLY A 56 -29.40 12.27 5.80
C GLY A 56 -30.56 13.28 5.65
N ARG A 57 -31.50 13.23 6.59
CA ARG A 57 -32.70 14.09 6.61
C ARG A 57 -32.40 15.60 6.67
N ASN A 58 -31.25 15.96 7.24
CA ASN A 58 -30.83 17.35 7.44
C ASN A 58 -29.99 17.89 6.27
N PHE A 59 -29.96 17.20 5.12
CA PHE A 59 -29.21 17.62 3.96
C PHE A 59 -29.71 18.99 3.44
N PRO A 60 -28.84 19.99 3.21
CA PRO A 60 -29.26 21.36 2.93
C PRO A 60 -30.03 21.55 1.60
N TYR A 61 -29.91 20.63 0.64
CA TYR A 61 -30.53 20.76 -0.68
C TYR A 61 -31.65 19.72 -0.90
N ILE A 62 -32.49 19.45 0.10
CA ILE A 62 -33.61 18.48 0.02
C ILE A 62 -34.62 18.76 -1.11
N HIS A 63 -34.61 19.95 -1.70
CA HIS A 63 -35.51 20.32 -2.80
C HIS A 63 -34.97 19.93 -4.18
N ASN A 64 -33.70 19.53 -4.26
CA ASN A 64 -33.07 19.03 -5.49
C ASN A 64 -33.05 17.51 -5.49
N SER A 65 -33.14 16.90 -6.66
CA SER A 65 -32.72 15.51 -6.82
C SER A 65 -31.19 15.46 -6.87
N LEU A 66 -30.61 14.33 -6.48
CA LEU A 66 -29.17 14.11 -6.52
C LEU A 66 -28.85 12.99 -7.49
N SER A 67 -27.83 13.18 -8.32
CA SER A 67 -27.21 12.11 -9.10
C SER A 67 -25.86 11.76 -8.47
N PHE A 68 -25.65 10.47 -8.25
CA PHE A 68 -24.41 9.86 -7.79
C PHE A 68 -23.79 9.15 -8.98
N GLU A 69 -22.74 9.74 -9.55
CA GLU A 69 -22.03 9.19 -10.69
C GLU A 69 -20.78 8.44 -10.19
N ASN A 70 -20.72 7.15 -10.49
CA ASN A 70 -19.64 6.28 -10.04
C ASN A 70 -18.61 6.04 -11.14
N TYR A 71 -17.36 6.23 -10.74
CA TYR A 71 -16.19 6.01 -11.56
C TYR A 71 -15.27 5.03 -10.86
N VAL A 72 -14.66 4.15 -11.64
CA VAL A 72 -13.70 3.18 -11.15
C VAL A 72 -12.51 3.20 -12.09
N ASP A 73 -11.31 3.39 -11.53
CA ASP A 73 -10.07 3.53 -12.29
C ASP A 73 -10.13 4.64 -13.36
N GLY A 74 -10.97 5.65 -13.10
CA GLY A 74 -11.18 6.79 -14.00
C GLY A 74 -12.21 6.58 -15.11
N GLU A 75 -12.84 5.41 -15.19
CA GLU A 75 -13.90 5.11 -16.14
C GLU A 75 -15.27 5.18 -15.45
N HIS A 76 -16.25 5.80 -16.11
CA HIS A 76 -17.63 5.81 -15.63
C HIS A 76 -18.23 4.40 -15.74
N VAL A 77 -18.79 3.91 -14.64
CA VAL A 77 -19.32 2.53 -14.57
C VAL A 77 -20.83 2.49 -14.40
N ASP A 78 -21.41 3.39 -13.61
CA ASP A 78 -22.84 3.45 -13.33
C ASP A 78 -23.20 4.77 -12.63
N GLY A 79 -24.50 5.03 -12.49
CA GLY A 79 -25.00 6.13 -11.66
C GLY A 79 -26.37 5.82 -11.03
N GLU A 80 -26.68 6.50 -9.93
CA GLU A 80 -27.97 6.41 -9.24
C GLU A 80 -28.54 7.80 -8.98
N VAL A 81 -29.86 7.93 -9.11
CA VAL A 81 -30.57 9.19 -8.89
C VAL A 81 -31.49 9.04 -7.69
N LEU A 82 -31.25 9.85 -6.66
CA LEU A 82 -32.17 10.00 -5.53
C LEU A 82 -33.08 11.19 -5.79
N LEU A 83 -34.38 10.90 -5.93
CA LEU A 83 -35.39 11.92 -6.21
C LEU A 83 -35.61 12.80 -4.98
N LYS A 84 -35.81 14.11 -5.18
CA LYS A 84 -36.11 15.07 -4.09
C LYS A 84 -37.20 14.60 -3.11
N ASP A 85 -38.19 13.86 -3.59
CA ASP A 85 -39.30 13.36 -2.77
C ASP A 85 -38.86 12.27 -1.78
N THR A 86 -37.80 11.51 -2.09
CA THR A 86 -37.24 10.48 -1.21
C THR A 86 -36.23 11.06 -0.20
N LEU A 87 -35.62 12.21 -0.50
CA LEU A 87 -34.59 12.80 0.36
C LEU A 87 -35.14 13.31 1.70
N ARG A 88 -36.41 13.74 1.74
CA ARG A 88 -37.04 14.29 2.98
C ARG A 88 -37.08 13.29 4.14
N SER A 89 -37.20 12.00 3.84
CA SER A 89 -37.18 10.92 4.84
C SER A 89 -35.78 10.41 5.17
N GLY A 90 -34.75 10.94 4.50
CA GLY A 90 -33.47 10.28 4.35
C GLY A 90 -33.56 9.16 3.32
N SER A 91 -32.49 8.96 2.57
CA SER A 91 -32.46 7.99 1.47
C SER A 91 -31.09 7.35 1.38
N THR A 92 -31.07 6.09 0.93
CA THR A 92 -29.86 5.29 0.77
C THR A 92 -29.94 4.58 -0.57
N GLY A 93 -28.85 4.62 -1.33
CA GLY A 93 -28.68 3.86 -2.55
C GLY A 93 -27.51 2.89 -2.43
N THR A 94 -27.41 1.93 -3.35
CA THR A 94 -26.30 0.98 -3.37
C THR A 94 -26.04 0.50 -4.78
N ILE A 95 -24.81 0.72 -5.25
CA ILE A 95 -24.33 0.30 -6.56
C ILE A 95 -23.36 -0.85 -6.37
N THR A 96 -23.71 -2.02 -6.92
CA THR A 96 -22.97 -3.29 -6.73
C THR A 96 -22.22 -3.72 -7.98
N GLY A 97 -22.41 -3.04 -9.11
CA GLY A 97 -21.80 -3.41 -10.38
C GLY A 97 -22.23 -2.51 -11.52
N LYS A 98 -21.60 -2.73 -12.69
CA LYS A 98 -21.96 -2.04 -13.94
C LYS A 98 -23.22 -2.67 -14.53
N ARG A 99 -24.30 -1.89 -14.61
CA ARG A 99 -25.57 -2.30 -15.23
C ARG A 99 -25.58 -1.95 -16.72
N ARG A 100 -26.18 -2.80 -17.54
CA ARG A 100 -26.35 -2.58 -18.99
C ARG A 100 -27.69 -3.09 -19.46
N GLN A 101 -28.37 -2.33 -20.31
CA GLN A 101 -29.51 -2.85 -21.06
C GLN A 101 -29.02 -3.51 -22.35
N GLY A 102 -29.38 -4.77 -22.55
CA GLY A 102 -29.17 -5.49 -23.80
C GLY A 102 -30.48 -5.89 -24.48
N PRO A 103 -30.41 -6.59 -25.63
CA PRO A 103 -31.59 -7.03 -26.39
C PRO A 103 -32.54 -7.93 -25.58
N HIS A 104 -32.01 -8.66 -24.60
CA HIS A 104 -32.74 -9.63 -23.78
C HIS A 104 -33.07 -9.12 -22.37
N GLY A 105 -32.97 -7.81 -22.15
CA GLY A 105 -33.23 -7.18 -20.85
C GLY A 105 -31.97 -6.65 -20.17
N TRP A 106 -32.07 -6.40 -18.88
CA TRP A 106 -31.01 -5.79 -18.09
C TRP A 106 -30.06 -6.85 -17.55
N THR A 107 -28.76 -6.55 -17.63
CA THR A 107 -27.71 -7.35 -17.00
C THR A 107 -26.82 -6.49 -16.11
N GLN A 108 -26.13 -7.14 -15.19
CA GLN A 108 -25.14 -6.52 -14.31
C GLN A 108 -23.87 -7.35 -14.30
N LYS A 109 -22.72 -6.68 -14.26
CA LYS A 109 -21.46 -7.29 -13.85
C LYS A 109 -21.03 -6.69 -12.50
N ASP A 110 -21.00 -7.50 -11.45
CA ASP A 110 -20.63 -7.03 -10.10
C ASP A 110 -19.17 -6.59 -10.06
N PHE A 111 -18.84 -5.58 -9.25
CA PHE A 111 -17.47 -5.13 -9.10
C PHE A 111 -16.63 -6.13 -8.28
N ILE A 112 -15.37 -6.34 -8.68
CA ILE A 112 -14.41 -7.21 -7.99
C ILE A 112 -13.07 -6.49 -7.88
N PHE A 113 -12.48 -6.43 -6.69
CA PHE A 113 -11.07 -6.05 -6.57
C PHE A 113 -10.19 -7.10 -7.22
N SER A 114 -9.37 -6.71 -8.18
CA SER A 114 -8.50 -7.61 -8.94
C SER A 114 -7.05 -7.20 -8.76
N LYS A 115 -6.15 -8.18 -8.67
CA LYS A 115 -4.71 -7.88 -8.63
C LYS A 115 -4.31 -7.21 -9.94
N LEU A 116 -3.59 -6.10 -9.86
CA LEU A 116 -3.10 -5.43 -11.06
C LEU A 116 -2.03 -6.29 -11.73
N THR A 117 -2.21 -6.58 -13.02
CA THR A 117 -1.21 -7.28 -13.82
C THR A 117 -0.26 -6.28 -14.43
N THR A 118 1.03 -6.48 -14.19
CA THR A 118 2.08 -5.61 -14.70
C THR A 118 2.96 -6.31 -15.73
N ASP A 119 3.53 -5.54 -16.65
CA ASP A 119 4.57 -6.01 -17.57
C ASP A 119 5.84 -5.16 -17.50
N ASP A 120 6.94 -5.75 -17.93
CA ASP A 120 8.26 -5.11 -18.04
C ASP A 120 8.40 -4.21 -19.28
N SER A 121 7.29 -3.88 -19.95
CA SER A 121 7.34 -3.14 -21.20
C SER A 121 7.94 -1.74 -21.01
N ASP A 122 8.77 -1.34 -21.97
CA ASP A 122 9.48 -0.07 -21.93
C ASP A 122 8.52 1.11 -22.09
N VAL A 123 8.71 2.11 -21.21
CA VAL A 123 7.86 3.30 -21.08
C VAL A 123 8.23 4.40 -22.08
N TYR A 124 9.13 4.11 -23.03
CA TYR A 124 9.57 5.09 -24.02
C TYR A 124 8.40 5.51 -24.91
N GLY A 125 7.85 6.69 -24.64
CA GLY A 125 6.79 7.30 -25.44
C GLY A 125 5.37 7.22 -24.87
N LEU A 126 5.19 7.02 -23.55
CA LEU A 126 3.86 7.16 -22.93
C LEU A 126 3.24 8.51 -23.29
N LYS A 127 2.23 8.49 -24.16
CA LYS A 127 1.39 9.66 -24.47
C LYS A 127 0.77 10.17 -23.16
N LYS A 128 0.65 11.49 -23.00
CA LYS A 128 0.07 12.16 -21.81
C LYS A 128 -1.21 11.48 -21.30
N ASN A 129 -2.07 11.06 -22.22
CA ASN A 129 -3.34 10.38 -21.95
C ASN A 129 -3.19 9.06 -21.16
N ILE A 130 -2.10 8.31 -21.35
CA ILE A 130 -1.87 7.05 -20.63
C ILE A 130 -1.41 7.34 -19.20
N LYS A 131 -0.57 8.37 -18.99
CA LYS A 131 -0.15 8.79 -17.65
C LYS A 131 -1.34 9.25 -16.80
N GLU A 132 -2.26 10.00 -17.40
CA GLU A 132 -3.51 10.41 -16.74
C GLU A 132 -4.41 9.22 -16.38
N LYS A 133 -4.48 8.19 -17.25
CA LYS A 133 -5.20 6.96 -16.94
C LYS A 133 -4.57 6.20 -15.78
N ILE A 134 -3.26 6.01 -15.81
CA ILE A 134 -2.53 5.30 -14.74
C ILE A 134 -2.69 6.00 -13.39
N ALA A 135 -2.73 7.34 -13.38
CA ALA A 135 -2.95 8.11 -12.16
C ALA A 135 -4.34 7.88 -11.54
N ARG A 136 -5.33 7.43 -12.31
CA ARG A 136 -6.69 7.14 -11.83
C ARG A 136 -6.87 5.69 -11.38
N ILE A 137 -5.99 4.78 -11.80
CA ILE A 137 -6.02 3.37 -11.37
C ILE A 137 -5.84 3.28 -9.86
N GLY A 138 -6.57 2.36 -9.23
CA GLY A 138 -6.54 2.21 -7.78
C GLY A 138 -7.47 3.20 -7.08
N THR A 139 -8.42 3.81 -7.78
CA THR A 139 -9.35 4.78 -7.19
C THR A 139 -10.79 4.49 -7.59
N ILE A 140 -11.70 4.47 -6.61
CA ILE A 140 -13.14 4.55 -6.80
C ILE A 140 -13.56 5.98 -6.51
N THR A 141 -14.21 6.64 -7.46
CA THR A 141 -14.64 8.03 -7.34
C THR A 141 -16.16 8.12 -7.44
N VAL A 142 -16.78 8.80 -6.48
CA VAL A 142 -18.22 9.10 -6.47
C VAL A 142 -18.38 10.61 -6.58
N GLU A 143 -18.94 11.06 -7.69
CA GLU A 143 -19.27 12.47 -7.91
C GLU A 143 -20.76 12.69 -7.71
N VAL A 144 -21.10 13.67 -6.88
CA VAL A 144 -22.51 13.99 -6.59
C VAL A 144 -22.88 15.30 -7.24
N PHE A 145 -24.00 15.31 -7.97
CA PHE A 145 -24.54 16.49 -8.64
C PHE A 145 -25.95 16.79 -8.16
N ARG A 146 -26.31 18.07 -8.07
CA ARG A 146 -27.72 18.46 -8.03
C ARG A 146 -28.27 18.41 -9.45
N VAL A 147 -29.42 17.79 -9.61
CA VAL A 147 -30.05 17.57 -10.92
C VAL A 147 -31.54 17.85 -10.89
N ASP A 148 -32.07 18.29 -12.03
CA ASP A 148 -33.48 18.24 -12.35
C ASP A 148 -33.74 17.01 -13.23
N VAL A 149 -34.78 16.25 -12.88
CA VAL A 149 -35.15 15.03 -13.62
C VAL A 149 -36.12 15.41 -14.72
N VAL A 150 -35.63 15.42 -15.96
CA VAL A 150 -36.41 15.81 -17.14
C VAL A 150 -37.38 14.71 -17.54
N ASN A 151 -36.93 13.46 -17.53
CA ASN A 151 -37.73 12.31 -17.93
C ASN A 151 -37.24 11.03 -17.26
N ILE A 152 -38.16 10.09 -16.99
CA ILE A 152 -37.85 8.74 -16.51
C ILE A 152 -38.41 7.74 -17.52
N HIS A 153 -37.54 6.86 -18.01
CA HIS A 153 -37.87 5.88 -19.05
C HIS A 153 -37.24 4.51 -18.75
N ARG A 154 -37.69 3.46 -19.47
CA ARG A 154 -37.23 2.07 -19.27
C ARG A 154 -36.17 1.61 -20.27
N LYS A 155 -35.74 2.49 -21.18
CA LYS A 155 -34.67 2.20 -22.13
C LYS A 155 -33.37 2.81 -21.62
N GLY A 156 -32.35 2.00 -21.42
CA GLY A 156 -30.98 2.46 -21.26
C GLY A 156 -30.38 2.88 -22.59
N THR A 157 -29.40 3.77 -22.50
CA THR A 157 -28.55 4.11 -23.63
C THR A 157 -27.55 2.96 -23.85
N GLU A 158 -27.23 2.65 -25.11
CA GLU A 158 -26.16 1.70 -25.41
C GLU A 158 -24.81 2.32 -25.01
N ASP A 159 -24.22 1.84 -23.91
CA ASP A 159 -22.86 2.21 -23.57
C ASP A 159 -21.86 1.39 -24.42
N LYS A 160 -20.91 2.10 -25.04
CA LYS A 160 -19.89 1.55 -25.96
C LYS A 160 -18.54 1.26 -25.27
N SER A 161 -18.39 1.54 -23.97
CA SER A 161 -17.10 1.39 -23.30
C SER A 161 -17.03 0.16 -22.39
N LEU A 162 -16.30 -0.85 -22.87
CA LEU A 162 -15.63 -1.85 -22.02
C LEU A 162 -14.14 -1.53 -22.08
N LEU A 163 -13.69 -0.55 -21.29
CA LEU A 163 -12.27 -0.43 -21.02
C LEU A 163 -11.97 -1.36 -19.85
N GLU A 164 -11.66 -2.61 -20.19
CA GLU A 164 -10.85 -3.44 -19.30
C GLU A 164 -9.50 -2.73 -19.17
N VAL A 165 -9.14 -2.38 -17.93
CA VAL A 165 -7.80 -1.87 -17.63
C VAL A 165 -6.83 -3.00 -18.01
N GLY A 166 -6.19 -2.85 -19.17
CA GLY A 166 -5.20 -3.81 -19.67
C GLY A 166 -3.94 -3.84 -18.80
N THR A 167 -2.92 -4.54 -19.27
CA THR A 167 -1.62 -4.62 -18.58
C THR A 167 -0.98 -3.23 -18.44
N VAL A 168 -0.49 -2.91 -17.24
CA VAL A 168 0.17 -1.62 -16.95
C VAL A 168 1.67 -1.87 -16.75
N SER A 169 2.52 -1.05 -17.37
CA SER A 169 3.98 -1.19 -17.19
C SER A 169 4.41 -0.95 -15.74
N GLU A 170 5.25 -1.84 -15.18
CA GLU A 170 5.81 -1.72 -13.82
C GLU A 170 6.53 -0.38 -13.59
N LYS A 171 7.24 0.09 -14.63
CA LYS A 171 7.98 1.35 -14.59
C LYS A 171 7.05 2.56 -14.43
N ALA A 172 5.81 2.48 -14.90
CA ALA A 172 4.83 3.55 -14.77
C ALA A 172 4.19 3.61 -13.37
N LEU A 173 4.29 2.53 -12.59
CA LEU A 173 3.81 2.44 -11.21
C LEU A 173 4.91 2.74 -10.18
N LYS A 174 6.17 2.85 -10.61
CA LYS A 174 7.31 3.04 -9.72
C LYS A 174 7.14 4.30 -8.86
N GLY A 175 7.10 4.10 -7.54
CA GLY A 175 6.89 5.17 -6.54
C GLY A 175 5.45 5.31 -6.05
N ASN A 176 4.48 4.66 -6.71
CA ASN A 176 3.09 4.61 -6.27
C ASN A 176 2.74 3.17 -5.87
N PRO A 177 2.29 2.91 -4.62
CA PRO A 177 2.00 1.56 -4.16
C PRO A 177 0.64 1.03 -4.67
N ILE A 178 0.31 1.24 -5.95
CA ILE A 178 -0.91 0.72 -6.59
C ILE A 178 -0.71 -0.79 -6.82
N SER A 179 -1.56 -1.62 -6.22
CA SER A 179 -1.46 -3.09 -6.30
C SER A 179 -2.68 -3.77 -6.91
N HIS A 180 -3.78 -3.04 -7.07
CA HIS A 180 -5.07 -3.58 -7.51
C HIS A 180 -5.69 -2.68 -8.59
N SER A 181 -6.49 -3.29 -9.46
CA SER A 181 -7.48 -2.65 -10.32
C SER A 181 -8.89 -3.17 -9.97
N VAL A 182 -9.91 -2.70 -10.67
CA VAL A 182 -11.23 -3.33 -10.62
C VAL A 182 -11.48 -4.20 -11.84
N GLY A 183 -11.89 -5.43 -11.56
CA GLY A 183 -12.45 -6.36 -12.51
C GLY A 183 -13.96 -6.49 -12.35
N PHE A 184 -14.55 -7.30 -13.21
CA PHE A 184 -15.99 -7.50 -13.28
C PHE A 184 -16.34 -8.98 -13.18
N ALA A 185 -17.28 -9.32 -12.31
CA ALA A 185 -17.85 -10.66 -12.24
C ALA A 185 -18.55 -11.04 -13.57
N PRO A 186 -18.79 -12.34 -13.82
CA PRO A 186 -19.63 -12.76 -14.92
C PRO A 186 -20.99 -12.04 -14.92
N SER A 187 -21.45 -11.71 -16.13
CA SER A 187 -22.71 -10.99 -16.31
C SER A 187 -23.89 -11.82 -15.81
N ARG A 188 -24.78 -11.21 -15.01
CA ARG A 188 -26.03 -11.82 -14.52
C ARG A 188 -27.24 -11.00 -14.95
N ALA A 189 -28.37 -11.65 -15.20
CA ALA A 189 -29.63 -10.96 -15.46
C ALA A 189 -30.13 -10.25 -14.19
N ILE A 190 -30.72 -9.07 -14.34
CA ILE A 190 -31.33 -8.29 -13.26
C ILE A 190 -32.74 -7.83 -13.65
N ALA A 191 -33.53 -7.41 -12.65
CA ALA A 191 -34.80 -6.76 -12.90
C ALA A 191 -34.62 -5.46 -13.69
N GLY A 192 -35.67 -5.05 -14.41
CA GLY A 192 -35.61 -3.84 -15.23
C GLY A 192 -35.32 -2.59 -14.42
N CYS A 193 -34.31 -1.83 -14.83
CA CYS A 193 -33.98 -0.54 -14.24
C CYS A 193 -34.71 0.60 -14.95
N GLN A 194 -34.97 1.68 -14.22
CA GLN A 194 -35.37 2.97 -14.80
C GLN A 194 -34.13 3.81 -15.09
N VAL A 195 -34.21 4.60 -16.15
CA VAL A 195 -33.16 5.53 -16.57
C VAL A 195 -33.75 6.92 -16.56
N ALA A 196 -32.99 7.87 -16.03
CA ALA A 196 -33.38 9.26 -15.95
C ALA A 196 -32.58 10.11 -16.95
N THR A 197 -33.25 10.98 -17.67
CA THR A 197 -32.63 12.10 -18.37
C THR A 197 -32.51 13.25 -17.37
N LEU A 198 -31.30 13.79 -17.23
CA LEU A 198 -30.95 14.73 -16.17
C LEU A 198 -30.45 16.05 -16.75
N ASP A 199 -30.94 17.15 -16.19
CA ASP A 199 -30.34 18.47 -16.34
C ASP A 199 -29.48 18.75 -15.09
N TYR A 200 -28.20 19.03 -15.31
CA TYR A 200 -27.24 19.24 -14.23
C TYR A 200 -27.26 20.71 -13.79
N LEU A 201 -27.54 20.96 -12.50
CA LEU A 201 -27.53 22.31 -11.92
C LEU A 201 -26.12 22.79 -11.59
N ASN A 202 -25.20 21.84 -11.45
CA ASN A 202 -23.78 22.08 -11.28
C ASN A 202 -23.07 21.82 -12.62
N PRO A 203 -22.02 22.58 -12.98
CA PRO A 203 -21.17 22.23 -14.12
C PRO A 203 -20.63 20.80 -13.99
N ARG A 204 -20.49 20.10 -15.12
CA ARG A 204 -20.04 18.69 -15.16
C ARG A 204 -18.63 18.49 -14.59
N ASP A 205 -17.80 19.52 -14.62
CA ASP A 205 -16.44 19.57 -14.08
C ASP A 205 -16.37 20.15 -12.65
N ALA A 206 -17.51 20.52 -12.06
CA ALA A 206 -17.61 21.08 -10.72
C ALA A 206 -18.77 20.41 -9.93
N PRO A 207 -18.64 19.12 -9.58
CA PRO A 207 -19.63 18.42 -8.77
C PRO A 207 -19.88 19.12 -7.42
N LEU A 208 -21.03 18.83 -6.81
CA LEU A 208 -21.37 19.32 -5.47
C LEU A 208 -20.37 18.80 -4.44
N VAL A 209 -20.02 17.51 -4.53
CA VAL A 209 -19.03 16.84 -3.68
C VAL A 209 -18.42 15.67 -4.45
N THR A 210 -17.14 15.40 -4.21
CA THR A 210 -16.42 14.24 -4.74
C THR A 210 -15.85 13.40 -3.60
N PHE A 211 -16.13 12.10 -3.60
CA PHE A 211 -15.51 11.14 -2.70
C PHE A 211 -14.54 10.28 -3.50
N ASN A 212 -13.28 10.21 -3.07
CA ASN A 212 -12.26 9.35 -3.66
C ASN A 212 -11.82 8.30 -2.63
N PHE A 213 -11.96 7.04 -3.00
CA PHE A 213 -11.48 5.90 -2.24
C PHE A 213 -10.28 5.29 -2.96
N MET A 214 -9.08 5.60 -2.48
CA MET A 214 -7.83 5.00 -2.96
C MET A 214 -7.69 3.59 -2.37
N TYR A 215 -7.97 2.57 -3.17
CA TYR A 215 -7.96 1.20 -2.69
C TYR A 215 -6.59 0.53 -2.91
N ARG A 216 -6.07 -0.15 -1.89
CA ARG A 216 -4.69 -0.69 -1.87
C ARG A 216 -4.68 -2.03 -1.15
N SER A 217 -3.75 -2.92 -1.51
CA SER A 217 -3.54 -4.14 -0.73
C SER A 217 -3.10 -3.81 0.71
N LYS A 218 -3.26 -4.77 1.61
CA LYS A 218 -2.77 -4.65 2.98
C LYS A 218 -1.28 -4.29 3.04
N GLU A 219 -0.45 -4.95 2.22
CA GLU A 219 0.99 -4.70 2.15
C GLU A 219 1.28 -3.28 1.66
N ALA A 220 0.52 -2.79 0.68
CA ALA A 220 0.64 -1.42 0.19
C ALA A 220 0.27 -0.40 1.28
N LEU A 221 -0.82 -0.62 2.02
CA LEU A 221 -1.21 0.23 3.16
C LEU A 221 -0.15 0.21 4.28
N GLN A 222 0.51 -0.92 4.52
CA GLN A 222 1.63 -1.05 5.46
C GLN A 222 2.92 -0.33 4.98
N ILE A 223 3.14 -0.27 3.66
CA ILE A 223 4.26 0.48 3.07
C ILE A 223 4.01 1.99 3.21
N ILE A 224 2.78 2.45 2.93
CA ILE A 224 2.36 3.85 3.13
C ILE A 224 2.42 4.23 4.62
N GLY A 225 2.23 3.27 5.52
CA GLY A 225 2.23 3.50 6.97
C GLY A 225 0.84 3.77 7.56
N LEU A 226 -0.23 3.48 6.82
CA LEU A 226 -1.62 3.62 7.28
C LEU A 226 -2.04 2.47 8.21
N ILE A 227 -1.40 1.31 8.08
CA ILE A 227 -1.64 0.13 8.91
C ILE A 227 -0.30 -0.33 9.50
N PRO A 228 -0.26 -0.77 10.78
CA PRO A 228 0.94 -1.34 11.36
C PRO A 228 1.51 -2.50 10.53
N ARG A 229 2.83 -2.51 10.38
CA ARG A 229 3.53 -3.67 9.82
C ARG A 229 3.40 -4.84 10.79
N SER A 230 3.22 -6.04 10.25
CA SER A 230 3.38 -7.26 11.03
C SER A 230 4.79 -7.21 11.66
N PRO A 231 4.95 -7.50 12.97
CA PRO A 231 6.27 -7.56 13.56
C PRO A 231 7.10 -8.56 12.75
N SER A 232 8.32 -8.17 12.39
CA SER A 232 9.24 -9.11 11.77
C SER A 232 9.37 -10.32 12.69
N PRO A 233 9.28 -11.56 12.17
CA PRO A 233 9.40 -12.73 13.01
C PRO A 233 10.73 -12.65 13.77
N VAL A 234 10.66 -12.87 15.09
CA VAL A 234 11.84 -12.84 15.95
C VAL A 234 12.87 -13.82 15.36
N PRO A 235 14.13 -13.38 15.12
CA PRO A 235 15.19 -14.25 14.63
C PRO A 235 15.30 -15.52 15.46
N LEU A 236 15.66 -16.65 14.84
CA LEU A 236 15.80 -17.92 15.55
C LEU A 236 16.77 -17.84 16.73
N GLU A 237 17.80 -16.98 16.62
CA GLU A 237 18.80 -16.77 17.67
C GLU A 237 18.26 -16.05 18.92
N ASP A 238 17.15 -15.31 18.79
CA ASP A 238 16.55 -14.51 19.87
C ASP A 238 15.32 -15.19 20.48
N ARG A 239 14.96 -16.39 20.02
CA ARG A 239 13.86 -17.19 20.57
C ARG A 239 14.36 -18.06 21.73
N PRO A 240 13.56 -18.24 22.80
CA PRO A 240 13.93 -19.15 23.87
C PRO A 240 14.07 -20.58 23.34
N GLU A 241 15.14 -21.28 23.72
CA GLU A 241 15.50 -22.62 23.21
C GLU A 241 14.36 -23.64 23.39
N GLU A 242 13.58 -23.49 24.46
CA GLU A 242 12.42 -24.30 24.83
C GLU A 242 11.25 -24.20 23.84
N SER A 243 11.23 -23.13 23.04
CA SER A 243 10.18 -22.86 22.03
C SER A 243 10.55 -23.30 20.62
N LEU A 244 11.79 -23.74 20.39
CA LEU A 244 12.29 -24.12 19.08
C LEU A 244 11.92 -25.57 18.73
N GLY A 245 11.40 -25.79 17.52
CA GLY A 245 11.23 -27.14 16.99
C GLY A 245 12.59 -27.84 16.74
N ARG A 246 12.57 -29.18 16.62
CA ARG A 246 13.79 -29.99 16.39
C ARG A 246 14.58 -29.57 15.14
N GLU A 247 13.89 -29.15 14.09
CA GLU A 247 14.50 -28.65 12.85
C GLU A 247 15.07 -27.24 13.01
N GLU A 248 14.39 -26.35 13.74
CA GLU A 248 14.85 -24.98 13.99
C GLU A 248 16.09 -24.96 14.89
N LEU A 249 16.17 -25.84 15.89
CA LEU A 249 17.35 -26.06 16.72
C LEU A 249 18.55 -26.55 15.91
N ALA A 250 18.33 -27.48 14.96
CA ALA A 250 19.38 -27.96 14.09
C ALA A 250 19.92 -26.86 13.16
N GLU A 251 19.03 -26.00 12.66
CA GLU A 251 19.38 -24.84 11.83
C GLU A 251 20.16 -23.79 12.62
N LEU A 252 19.75 -23.50 13.86
CA LEU A 252 20.46 -22.58 14.76
C LEU A 252 21.88 -23.11 15.03
N TYR A 253 22.02 -24.38 15.38
CA TYR A 253 23.31 -25.01 15.65
C TYR A 253 24.24 -25.00 14.41
N ARG A 254 23.69 -25.22 13.22
CA ARG A 254 24.43 -25.13 11.96
C ARG A 254 25.00 -23.72 11.75
N ARG A 255 24.17 -22.69 11.92
CA ARG A 255 24.58 -21.28 11.78
C ARG A 255 25.63 -20.88 12.80
N GLU A 256 25.48 -21.32 14.03
CA GLU A 256 26.45 -21.02 15.10
C GLU A 256 27.81 -21.68 14.83
N LYS A 257 27.81 -22.92 14.33
CA LYS A 257 29.02 -23.63 13.93
C LYS A 257 29.75 -22.92 12.79
N GLU A 258 29.01 -22.39 11.81
CA GLU A 258 29.58 -21.60 10.71
C GLU A 258 30.14 -20.25 11.17
N LYS A 259 29.41 -19.52 12.02
CA LYS A 259 29.89 -18.28 12.65
C LYS A 259 31.19 -18.53 13.42
N ASN A 260 31.22 -19.57 14.26
CA ASN A 260 32.40 -19.95 15.03
C ASN A 260 33.58 -20.39 14.15
N ALA A 261 33.32 -21.10 13.05
CA ALA A 261 34.35 -21.47 12.08
C ALA A 261 34.92 -20.22 11.38
N ARG A 262 34.09 -19.25 11.02
CA ARG A 262 34.52 -17.99 10.42
C ARG A 262 35.37 -17.17 11.39
N ILE A 263 34.94 -17.01 12.64
CA ILE A 263 35.70 -16.31 13.69
C ILE A 263 37.06 -16.99 13.92
N LYS A 264 37.11 -18.32 13.94
CA LYS A 264 38.37 -19.08 14.05
C LYS A 264 39.29 -18.81 12.86
N ARG A 265 38.78 -18.83 11.63
CA ARG A 265 39.57 -18.53 10.42
C ARG A 265 40.11 -17.10 10.44
N GLU A 266 39.30 -16.12 10.80
CA GLU A 266 39.71 -14.71 10.92
C GLU A 266 40.76 -14.52 12.03
N ARG A 267 40.62 -15.18 13.19
CA ARG A 267 41.64 -15.18 14.25
C ARG A 267 42.96 -15.81 13.81
N ILE A 268 42.92 -16.91 13.07
CA ILE A 268 44.12 -17.56 12.52
C ILE A 268 44.79 -16.63 11.52
N ASN A 269 44.01 -15.99 10.63
CA ASN A 269 44.52 -15.06 9.65
C ASN A 269 45.18 -13.84 10.31
N TYR A 270 44.53 -13.23 11.30
CA TYR A 270 45.09 -12.12 12.09
C TYR A 270 46.41 -12.50 12.78
N LYS A 271 46.52 -13.73 13.32
CA LYS A 271 47.76 -14.24 13.92
C LYS A 271 48.88 -14.46 12.88
N ARG A 272 48.54 -14.91 11.66
CA ARG A 272 49.52 -15.07 10.57
C ARG A 272 50.05 -13.71 10.09
N VAL A 273 49.16 -12.74 9.87
CA VAL A 273 49.53 -11.36 9.49
C VAL A 273 50.43 -10.70 10.55
N LYS A 274 50.19 -10.94 11.84
CA LYS A 274 51.08 -10.43 12.90
C LYS A 274 52.46 -11.09 12.93
N ARG A 275 52.59 -12.38 12.55
CA ARG A 275 53.88 -13.08 12.50
C ARG A 275 54.78 -12.59 11.36
N GLU A 276 54.20 -12.31 10.20
CA GLU A 276 54.96 -11.79 9.06
C GLU A 276 55.53 -10.38 9.31
N ARG A 277 54.86 -9.57 10.13
CA ARG A 277 55.35 -8.22 10.50
C ARG A 277 56.55 -8.24 11.47
N THR A 278 56.81 -9.37 12.14
CA THR A 278 57.92 -9.51 13.10
C THR A 278 59.17 -10.20 12.54
N THR A 279 59.09 -10.85 11.37
CA THR A 279 60.23 -11.61 10.79
C THR A 279 61.10 -10.80 9.83
N ASN A 280 60.90 -9.48 9.71
CA ASN A 280 61.68 -8.61 8.82
C ASN A 280 62.48 -7.55 9.59
N ARG A 281 63.24 -7.97 10.59
CA ARG A 281 64.38 -7.19 11.10
C ARG A 281 65.50 -8.11 11.55
N ASP A 282 66.66 -7.84 10.94
CA ASP A 282 68.01 -8.30 11.21
C ASP A 282 68.43 -9.68 10.65
N SER A 283 69.08 -9.63 9.49
CA SER A 283 70.04 -10.63 9.04
C SER A 283 71.42 -9.96 8.95
N THR A 284 72.24 -10.15 9.99
CA THR A 284 73.69 -9.99 9.90
C THR A 284 74.34 -11.29 10.41
N THR A 285 75.18 -11.85 9.55
CA THR A 285 75.99 -13.06 9.68
C THR A 285 76.89 -13.10 10.91
N VAL A 286 77.18 -14.29 11.47
CA VAL A 286 78.53 -14.87 11.67
C VAL A 286 78.42 -16.36 12.07
N SER A 287 79.32 -17.15 11.52
CA SER A 287 79.66 -18.58 11.67
C SER A 287 80.18 -19.02 13.05
N GLY A 288 80.08 -20.31 13.39
CA GLY A 288 80.92 -20.96 14.42
C GLY A 288 80.42 -22.31 14.93
N ASP A 289 81.32 -23.29 15.00
CA ASP A 289 81.17 -24.73 15.26
C ASP A 289 80.75 -25.14 16.69
N SER A 290 80.39 -26.44 16.77
CA SER A 290 80.69 -27.44 17.83
C SER A 290 79.74 -27.66 19.03
N ASP A 291 79.22 -28.89 19.04
CA ASP A 291 79.10 -29.91 20.11
C ASP A 291 78.43 -29.67 21.48
N SER A 292 77.72 -30.74 21.86
CA SER A 292 77.48 -31.28 23.20
C SER A 292 76.29 -30.79 24.02
N GLY A 293 75.63 -31.76 24.67
CA GLY A 293 74.39 -31.63 25.41
C GLY A 293 74.54 -30.98 26.79
N GLY A 294 73.39 -30.68 27.39
CA GLY A 294 73.31 -30.12 28.73
C GLY A 294 71.91 -29.63 29.03
N ASP A 295 71.37 -30.12 30.14
CA ASP A 295 70.06 -29.80 30.69
C ASP A 295 69.94 -28.36 31.22
N VAL A 296 68.68 -28.01 31.57
CA VAL A 296 68.20 -26.98 32.53
C VAL A 296 68.49 -25.49 32.23
N GLU A 297 67.45 -24.66 32.19
CA GLU A 297 67.04 -23.79 33.32
C GLU A 297 65.89 -22.84 32.95
N VAL A 298 64.87 -22.81 33.80
CA VAL A 298 63.77 -21.83 33.78
C VAL A 298 64.29 -20.56 34.45
N VAL A 299 64.46 -19.47 33.69
CA VAL A 299 64.73 -18.15 34.26
C VAL A 299 63.51 -17.25 34.06
N SER A 300 63.00 -16.80 35.20
CA SER A 300 61.93 -15.82 35.35
C SER A 300 62.48 -14.39 35.28
N GLY A 301 61.75 -13.48 34.62
CA GLY A 301 62.07 -12.05 34.58
C GLY A 301 61.09 -11.23 33.72
N PRO A 302 60.96 -9.91 33.93
CA PRO A 302 59.88 -9.39 34.78
C PRO A 302 58.80 -8.58 34.04
N SER A 303 57.61 -8.56 34.66
CA SER A 303 56.46 -7.71 34.29
C SER A 303 56.79 -6.22 34.36
N ARG A 304 56.57 -5.49 33.25
CA ARG A 304 56.43 -4.03 33.28
C ARG A 304 55.05 -3.62 32.75
N LYS A 305 54.17 -3.28 33.68
CA LYS A 305 52.91 -2.56 33.45
C LYS A 305 53.21 -1.23 32.75
N ARG A 306 52.60 -0.98 31.59
CA ARG A 306 52.53 0.36 31.00
C ARG A 306 51.24 1.04 31.47
N ALA A 307 51.42 2.18 32.14
CA ALA A 307 50.36 3.07 32.57
C ALA A 307 49.58 3.65 31.37
N ARG A 308 48.27 3.76 31.51
CA ARG A 308 47.38 4.49 30.60
C ARG A 308 47.56 5.99 30.87
N ARG A 309 47.67 6.80 29.81
CA ARG A 309 47.51 8.26 29.90
C ARG A 309 46.03 8.57 29.72
N ASP A 310 45.43 9.16 30.75
CA ASP A 310 44.14 9.85 30.68
C ASP A 310 44.29 11.10 29.80
N GLY A 311 43.38 11.25 28.86
CA GLY A 311 43.09 12.50 28.15
C GLY A 311 41.62 12.85 28.39
N PRO A 312 41.26 14.14 28.47
CA PRO A 312 39.93 14.56 28.86
C PRO A 312 38.89 14.20 27.79
N ILE A 313 37.73 13.73 28.24
CA ILE A 313 36.56 13.45 27.41
C ILE A 313 35.80 14.76 27.24
N GLU A 314 35.75 15.29 26.02
CA GLU A 314 34.84 16.39 25.68
C GLU A 314 33.42 15.83 25.50
N THR A 315 32.52 16.21 26.41
CA THR A 315 31.07 16.02 26.29
C THR A 315 30.48 17.23 25.58
N ILE A 316 29.87 17.00 24.41
CA ILE A 316 29.08 17.99 23.69
C ILE A 316 27.63 17.83 24.17
N ASP A 317 27.09 18.89 24.80
CA ASP A 317 25.69 19.01 25.16
C ASP A 317 24.92 19.63 23.99
N LEU A 318 23.78 19.03 23.62
CA LEU A 318 22.95 19.44 22.49
C LEU A 318 21.54 19.77 22.97
N THR A 319 21.43 20.78 23.81
CA THR A 319 20.16 21.47 24.06
C THR A 319 20.39 22.97 23.87
N ASP A 320 19.93 23.47 22.72
CA ASP A 320 19.26 24.77 22.50
C ASP A 320 19.46 25.23 21.04
N ASP A 321 18.44 24.97 20.21
CA ASP A 321 17.77 25.90 19.28
C ASP A 321 16.71 25.16 18.42
#